data_AF-A0AAW6E500-F1
#
_entry.id   AF-A0AAW6E500-F1
#
_cell.length_a   1.000
_cell.length_b   1.000
_cell.length_c   1.000
_cell.angle_alpha   90.00
_cell.angle_beta   90.00
_cell.angle_gamma   90.00
#
_symmetry.space_group_name_H-M   'P 1'
#
loop_
_entity.id
_entity.type
_entity.pdbx_description
1 polymer ?
#
loop_
_entity_poly.entity_id
_entity_poly.type
_entity_poly.pdbx_seq_one_letter_code
_entity_poly.pdbx_strand_id
1 'polypeptide(L)' 'MKNNNTAVERDKAGMAFELNEKFKDCKTETHEYLIGKQRCVVVRHYCGDKDLNEVLYRNAFERAFSEVMALHRSPQTN' A
#
# COMPACT_ATOMS: atom_id res chain seq x y z
N MET A 1 20.88 -9.24 18.41
CA MET A 1 20.07 -8.44 17.47
C MET A 1 18.61 -8.86 17.65
N LYS A 2 17.74 -7.96 18.12
CA LYS A 2 16.30 -8.25 18.25
C LYS A 2 15.68 -8.20 16.85
N ASN A 3 14.96 -9.27 16.52
CA ASN A 3 14.38 -9.60 15.23
C ASN A 3 13.11 -8.78 14.95
N ASN A 4 13.30 -7.53 14.50
CA ASN A 4 12.20 -6.62 14.13
C ASN A 4 11.44 -7.04 12.85
N ASN A 5 11.85 -8.10 12.15
CA ASN A 5 11.20 -8.54 10.90
C ASN A 5 9.78 -9.08 11.12
N THR A 6 9.50 -9.72 12.26
CA THR A 6 8.24 -10.47 12.44
C THR A 6 7.01 -9.57 12.60
N ALA A 7 7.15 -8.37 13.17
CA ALA A 7 6.05 -7.43 13.31
C ALA A 7 5.72 -6.76 11.97
N VAL A 8 6.76 -6.30 11.25
CA VAL A 8 6.62 -5.68 9.92
C VAL A 8 6.02 -6.66 8.90
N GLU A 9 6.37 -7.95 8.97
CA GLU A 9 5.79 -8.99 8.12
C GLU A 9 4.30 -9.24 8.42
N ARG A 10 3.91 -9.23 9.71
CA ARG A 10 2.51 -9.39 10.14
C ARG A 10 1.64 -8.21 9.73
N ASP A 11 2.16 -6.99 9.86
CA ASP A 11 1.45 -5.77 9.46
C ASP A 11 1.24 -5.72 7.94
N LYS A 12 2.25 -6.14 7.16
CA LYS A 12 2.13 -6.28 5.70
C LYS A 12 1.13 -7.37 5.31
N ALA A 13 1.10 -8.50 6.01
CA ALA A 13 0.13 -9.57 5.77
C ALA A 13 -1.31 -9.12 6.09
N GLY A 14 -1.49 -8.34 7.15
CA GLY A 14 -2.79 -7.72 7.49
C GLY A 14 -3.26 -6.75 6.41
N MET A 15 -2.38 -5.87 5.93
CA MET A 15 -2.69 -4.96 4.82
C MET A 15 -3.02 -5.69 3.51
N ALA A 16 -2.31 -6.78 3.20
CA ALA A 16 -2.59 -7.58 2.00
C ALA A 16 -3.97 -8.25 2.07
N PHE A 17 -4.36 -8.74 3.24
CA PHE A 17 -5.69 -9.32 3.46
C PHE A 17 -6.81 -8.27 3.27
N GLU A 18 -6.65 -7.09 3.87
CA GLU A 18 -7.64 -6.01 3.75
C GLU A 18 -7.81 -5.55 2.30
N LEU A 19 -6.71 -5.42 1.56
CA LEU A 19 -6.75 -5.07 0.13
C LEU A 19 -7.45 -6.15 -0.71
N ASN A 20 -7.18 -7.43 -0.43
CA ASN A 20 -7.84 -8.53 -1.14
C ASN A 20 -9.35 -8.55 -0.87
N GLU A 21 -9.78 -8.36 0.37
CA GLU A 21 -11.21 -8.28 0.70
C GLU A 21 -11.89 -7.08 0.03
N LYS A 22 -11.22 -5.92 0.04
CA LYS A 22 -11.74 -4.70 -0.60
C LYS A 22 -11.96 -4.85 -2.11
N PHE A 23 -11.11 -5.64 -2.78
CA PHE A 23 -11.16 -5.81 -4.23
C PHE A 23 -11.63 -7.20 -4.68
N LYS A 24 -12.23 -8.00 -3.80
CA LYS A 24 -12.66 -9.39 -4.08
C LYS A 24 -13.59 -9.52 -5.28
N ASP A 25 -14.41 -8.49 -5.53
CA ASP A 25 -15.39 -8.46 -6.63
C ASP A 25 -14.76 -7.98 -7.95
N CYS A 26 -13.51 -7.52 -7.93
CA CYS A 26 -12.79 -7.10 -9.13
C CYS A 26 -12.24 -8.31 -9.89
N LYS A 27 -12.11 -8.19 -11.23
CA LYS A 27 -11.45 -9.22 -12.03
C LYS A 27 -10.00 -9.37 -11.58
N THR A 28 -9.61 -10.58 -11.18
CA THR A 28 -8.26 -10.88 -10.68
C THR A 28 -7.43 -11.64 -11.69
N GLU A 29 -6.11 -11.47 -11.59
CA GLU A 29 -5.15 -12.31 -12.28
C GLU A 29 -3.99 -12.63 -11.35
N THR A 30 -3.61 -13.91 -11.31
CA THR A 30 -2.61 -14.41 -10.39
C THR A 30 -1.39 -14.87 -11.17
N HIS A 31 -0.22 -14.43 -10.75
CA HIS A 31 1.05 -14.82 -11.33
C HIS A 31 1.99 -15.32 -10.25
N GLU A 32 2.71 -16.39 -10.55
CA GLU A 32 3.74 -16.93 -9.68
C GLU A 32 5.12 -16.61 -10.23
N TYR A 33 5.97 -16.04 -9.37
CA TYR A 33 7.34 -15.70 -9.71
C TYR A 33 8.30 -16.38 -8.75
N LEU A 34 9.43 -16.85 -9.28
CA LEU A 34 10.56 -17.27 -8.47
C LEU A 34 11.54 -16.10 -8.38
N ILE A 35 11.56 -15.42 -7.24
CA ILE A 35 12.48 -14.31 -6.97
C ILE A 35 13.58 -14.84 -6.05
N GLY A 36 14.76 -15.09 -6.61
CA GLY A 36 15.85 -15.75 -5.89
C GLY A 36 15.49 -17.20 -5.52
N LYS A 37 15.42 -17.50 -4.21
CA LYS A 37 15.00 -18.82 -3.69
C LYS A 37 13.55 -18.84 -3.19
N GLN A 38 12.82 -17.73 -3.32
CA GLN A 38 11.47 -17.58 -2.75
C GLN A 38 10.43 -17.54 -3.86
N ARG A 39 9.35 -18.32 -3.67
CA ARG A 39 8.16 -18.24 -4.53
C ARG A 39 7.28 -17.10 -4.04
N CYS A 40 6.98 -16.19 -4.94
CA CYS A 40 6.12 -15.03 -4.70
C CYS A 40 4.88 -15.16 -5.58
N VAL A 41 3.70 -15.07 -4.96
CA VAL A 41 2.41 -15.05 -5.66
C VAL A 41 1.92 -13.61 -5.70
N VAL A 42 1.74 -13.07 -6.90
CA VAL A 42 1.22 -11.73 -7.12
C VAL A 42 -0.23 -11.85 -7.59
N VAL A 43 -1.15 -11.31 -6.80
CA VAL A 43 -2.57 -11.22 -7.16
C VAL A 43 -2.87 -9.78 -7.56
N ARG A 44 -3.17 -9.54 -8.83
CA ARG A 44 -3.56 -8.22 -9.34
C ARG A 44 -5.08 -8.15 -9.44
N HIS A 45 -5.65 -7.03 -8.99
CA HIS A 45 -7.08 -6.74 -9.11
C HIS A 45 -7.27 -5.64 -10.16
N TYR A 46 -8.12 -5.88 -11.15
CA TYR A 46 -8.45 -4.90 -12.17
C TYR A 46 -9.57 -3.98 -11.67
N CYS A 47 -9.21 -2.73 -11.37
CA CYS A 47 -10.13 -1.71 -10.84
C CYS A 47 -10.58 -0.70 -11.90
N GLY A 48 -10.59 -1.10 -13.19
CA GLY A 48 -10.86 -0.21 -14.32
C GLY A 48 -9.62 0.54 -14.83
N ASP A 49 -9.82 1.28 -15.91
CA ASP A 49 -8.79 2.14 -16.51
C ASP A 49 -8.53 3.33 -15.59
N LYS A 50 -7.26 3.56 -15.29
CA LYS A 50 -6.82 4.70 -14.48
C LYS A 50 -5.94 5.59 -15.33
N ASP A 51 -6.22 6.89 -15.32
CA ASP A 51 -5.34 7.87 -15.93
C ASP A 51 -4.08 8.04 -15.07
N LEU A 52 -2.92 7.88 -15.69
CA LEU A 52 -1.64 7.95 -14.98
C LEU A 52 -1.40 9.36 -14.39
N ASN A 53 -1.76 10.41 -15.11
CA ASN A 53 -1.57 11.78 -14.65
C ASN A 53 -2.48 12.08 -13.45
N GLU A 54 -3.73 11.62 -13.48
CA GLU A 54 -4.66 11.76 -12.36
C GLU A 54 -4.11 11.07 -11.09
N VAL A 55 -3.66 9.83 -11.23
CA VAL A 55 -3.10 9.05 -10.11
C VAL A 55 -1.83 9.70 -9.57
N LEU A 56 -0.93 10.16 -10.44
CA LEU A 56 0.29 10.85 -10.03
C LEU A 56 -0.01 12.15 -9.30
N TYR A 57 -0.91 12.97 -9.86
CA TYR A 57 -1.32 14.23 -9.26
C TYR A 57 -1.94 14.01 -7.87
N ARG A 58 -2.89 13.08 -7.75
CA ARG A 58 -3.53 12.77 -6.47
C ARG A 58 -2.52 12.32 -5.42
N ASN A 59 -1.61 11.41 -5.77
CA ASN A 59 -0.58 10.94 -4.85
C ASN A 59 0.37 12.06 -4.39
N ALA A 60 0.78 12.93 -5.32
CA ALA A 60 1.63 14.08 -5.00
C ALA A 60 0.91 15.06 -4.08
N PHE A 61 -0.36 15.35 -4.37
CA PHE A 61 -1.21 16.22 -3.55
C PHE A 61 -1.41 15.66 -2.14
N GLU A 62 -1.80 14.39 -2.00
CA GLU A 62 -2.03 13.76 -0.69
C GLU A 62 -0.77 13.77 0.18
N ARG A 63 0.41 13.56 -0.42
CA ARG A 63 1.70 13.66 0.27
C ARG A 63 1.98 15.08 0.74
N ALA A 64 1.91 16.05 -0.16
CA ALA A 64 2.16 17.46 0.18
C ALA A 64 1.18 17.96 1.25
N PHE A 65 -0.10 17.61 1.13
CA PHE A 65 -1.13 17.96 2.11
C PHE A 65 -0.84 17.33 3.48
N SER A 66 -0.48 16.05 3.52
CA SER A 66 -0.14 15.35 4.76
C SER A 66 1.07 15.99 5.46
N GLU A 67 2.09 16.39 4.70
CA GLU A 67 3.28 17.08 5.22
C GLU A 67 2.93 18.44 5.84
N VAL A 68 2.13 19.25 5.13
CA VAL A 68 1.66 20.56 5.63
C VAL A 68 0.80 20.38 6.88
N MET A 69 -0.13 19.44 6.88
CA MET A 69 -0.99 19.18 8.04
C MET A 69 -0.20 18.63 9.25
N ALA A 70 0.86 17.85 9.02
CA ALA A 70 1.74 17.39 10.08
C ALA A 70 2.55 18.54 10.69
N LEU A 71 3.01 19.49 9.87
CA LEU A 71 3.71 20.69 10.33
C LEU A 71 2.81 21.57 11.22
N HIS A 72 1.53 21.69 10.89
CA HIS A 72 0.56 22.45 11.67
C HIS A 72 -0.01 21.70 12.89
N ARG A 73 0.39 20.45 13.12
CA ARG A 73 -0.02 19.65 14.29
C ARG A 73 0.97 19.75 15.46
N SER A 74 1.92 20.68 15.44
CA SER A 74 2.66 21.04 16.66
C SER A 74 1.65 21.48 17.73
N PRO A 75 1.68 20.93 18.96
CA PRO A 75 0.78 21.38 20.01
C PRO A 75 1.00 22.88 20.20
N GLN A 76 -0.05 23.67 20.11
CA GLN A 76 -0.01 24.99 20.71
C GLN A 76 0.14 24.75 22.22
N THR A 77 1.38 24.84 22.69
CA THR A 77 1.70 24.90 24.11
C THR A 77 1.16 26.23 24.62
N ASN A 78 -0.02 26.20 25.22
CA ASN A 78 -0.43 27.19 26.21
C ASN A 78 -0.11 26.63 27.60
#